data_AF-A0A0X3V9G1-F1
#
_entry.id   AF-A0A0X3V9G1-F1
#
_cell.length_a   1.000
_cell.length_b   1.000
_cell.length_c   1.000
_cell.angle_alpha   90.00
_cell.angle_beta   90.00
_cell.angle_gamma   90.00
#
_symmetry.space_group_name_H-M   'P 1'
#
loop_
_entity.id
_entity.type
_entity.pdbx_description
1 polymer ?
#
loop_
_entity_poly.entity_id
_entity_poly.type
_entity_poly.pdbx_seq_one_letter_code
_entity_poly.pdbx_strand_id
1 'polypeptide(L)'
;MKRSLALRWTAGAATAITSAAIALMLPMSPAQAADNLSLSAGADGSSKASGTSYGNVKDGNTSTYWAPTSATGSVSVKWTSATTVSSAVIKQASGGGTISAWRVLNADSGSVLTSGSGSPSTISFTSTALKKLTFEITSASAAPRIAEFETYNGGGTTPTTSPTASPTTSPTSGTGTPTGAWPSSAGSVSVSGTISVSGTFDGGMKTYCCIGDGSQSESQDPMFSIANGGTLQNVIIGSPAGDGVHCEGTCTIKNVWWNDIGEDAATFKGTGGGTSYVIGGGARSGSDKTFQHNGNGTVSISGFYLSGSGKLYRGCGNCTNSYQRNVKIDNVLLNDIDMVAGINSNWGDVATITRVTISNSSSVVVCGKYKGVAKGSEPTYLGEGWNDTNCKVTQSDITYK
;
A
#
# COMPACT_ATOMS: atom_id res chain seq x y z
N MET A 1 -47.55 -56.54 -60.64
CA MET A 1 -46.17 -56.91 -61.00
C MET A 1 -45.32 -56.88 -59.73
N LYS A 2 -45.15 -58.04 -59.08
CA LYS A 2 -43.86 -58.69 -58.81
C LYS A 2 -42.72 -57.74 -58.41
N ARG A 3 -42.41 -57.70 -57.11
CA ARG A 3 -41.20 -58.33 -56.53
C ARG A 3 -41.30 -58.38 -55.00
N SER A 4 -40.99 -59.54 -54.45
CA SER A 4 -40.95 -59.86 -53.03
C SER A 4 -39.51 -60.03 -52.54
N LEU A 5 -39.36 -59.87 -51.23
CA LEU A 5 -38.40 -60.48 -50.30
C LEU A 5 -36.93 -60.00 -50.30
N ALA A 6 -36.53 -59.43 -49.16
CA ALA A 6 -35.44 -59.97 -48.36
C ALA A 6 -35.55 -59.55 -46.89
N LEU A 7 -35.55 -60.55 -46.03
CA LEU A 7 -35.52 -60.52 -44.56
C LEU A 7 -34.05 -60.46 -44.10
N ARG A 8 -33.69 -59.69 -43.06
CA ARG A 8 -32.80 -60.12 -41.94
C ARG A 8 -32.39 -58.97 -41.00
N TRP A 9 -32.79 -59.14 -39.73
CA TRP A 9 -32.07 -58.92 -38.47
C TRP A 9 -30.90 -57.92 -38.40
N THR A 10 -31.06 -56.92 -37.52
CA THR A 10 -29.95 -56.36 -36.72
C THR A 10 -30.42 -56.06 -35.30
N ALA A 11 -29.74 -56.67 -34.34
CA ALA A 11 -29.81 -56.37 -32.92
C ALA A 11 -29.07 -55.07 -32.58
N GLY A 12 -29.47 -54.46 -31.47
CA GLY A 12 -28.58 -53.76 -30.55
C GLY A 12 -28.07 -52.38 -30.98
N ALA A 13 -28.63 -51.34 -30.35
CA ALA A 13 -27.84 -50.32 -29.66
C ALA A 13 -28.79 -49.39 -28.89
N ALA A 14 -28.81 -49.54 -27.57
CA ALA A 14 -29.33 -48.52 -26.68
C ALA A 14 -28.32 -47.37 -26.65
N THR A 15 -28.65 -46.24 -27.28
CA THR A 15 -27.86 -45.02 -27.16
C THR A 15 -28.27 -44.31 -25.88
N ALA A 16 -27.39 -44.37 -24.88
CA ALA A 16 -27.47 -43.58 -23.67
C ALA A 16 -27.44 -42.09 -24.02
N ILE A 17 -28.48 -41.36 -23.63
CA ILE A 17 -28.52 -39.90 -23.69
C ILE A 17 -27.63 -39.41 -22.53
N THR A 18 -26.43 -38.93 -22.85
CA THR A 18 -25.61 -38.18 -21.91
C THR A 18 -26.26 -36.83 -21.64
N SER A 19 -26.99 -36.73 -20.53
CA SER A 19 -27.40 -35.45 -19.95
C SER A 19 -26.15 -34.73 -19.46
N ALA A 20 -25.69 -33.73 -20.20
CA ALA A 20 -24.74 -32.76 -19.69
C ALA A 20 -25.44 -31.93 -18.61
N ALA A 21 -25.17 -32.26 -17.35
CA ALA A 21 -25.50 -31.39 -16.23
C ALA A 21 -24.67 -30.11 -16.38
N ILE A 22 -25.32 -29.04 -16.84
CA ILE A 22 -24.79 -27.68 -16.70
C ILE A 22 -24.78 -27.40 -15.20
N ALA A 23 -23.62 -27.60 -14.56
CA ALA A 23 -23.35 -27.06 -13.25
C ALA A 23 -23.39 -25.53 -13.39
N LEU A 24 -24.53 -24.95 -13.02
CA LEU A 24 -24.69 -23.53 -12.88
C LEU A 24 -23.73 -23.10 -11.75
N MET A 25 -22.51 -22.70 -12.13
CA MET A 25 -21.59 -22.05 -11.21
C MET A 25 -22.26 -20.75 -10.79
N LEU A 26 -22.82 -20.73 -9.57
CA LEU A 26 -23.18 -19.50 -8.90
C LEU A 26 -21.92 -18.62 -8.87
N PRO A 27 -22.03 -17.32 -9.19
CA PRO A 27 -20.91 -16.41 -9.03
C PRO A 27 -20.47 -16.46 -7.56
N MET A 28 -19.24 -16.90 -7.32
CA MET A 28 -18.58 -16.70 -6.05
C MET A 28 -18.62 -15.19 -5.76
N SER A 29 -19.18 -14.85 -4.60
CA SER A 29 -19.16 -13.51 -4.04
C SER A 29 -17.74 -12.92 -4.15
N PRO A 30 -17.58 -11.62 -4.49
CA PRO A 30 -16.27 -10.99 -4.35
C PRO A 30 -15.83 -11.18 -2.90
N ALA A 31 -14.60 -11.68 -2.72
CA ALA A 31 -13.98 -11.87 -1.41
C ALA A 31 -14.30 -10.66 -0.52
N GLN A 32 -15.10 -10.86 0.53
CA GLN A 32 -15.40 -9.81 1.48
C GLN A 32 -14.08 -9.25 2.01
N ALA A 33 -13.97 -7.92 2.08
CA ALA A 33 -13.01 -7.26 2.96
C ALA A 33 -13.02 -8.02 4.30
N ALA A 34 -11.87 -8.52 4.75
CA ALA A 34 -11.80 -9.42 5.90
C ALA A 34 -12.67 -8.88 7.06
N ASP A 35 -13.60 -9.70 7.56
CA ASP A 35 -14.53 -9.29 8.61
C ASP A 35 -13.75 -8.83 9.84
N ASN A 36 -14.01 -7.62 10.33
CA ASN A 36 -13.43 -7.12 11.58
C ASN A 36 -13.96 -7.95 12.76
N LEU A 37 -13.12 -8.85 13.26
CA LEU A 37 -13.46 -9.84 14.30
C LEU A 37 -13.70 -9.20 15.67
N SER A 38 -13.34 -7.92 15.85
CA SER A 38 -13.57 -7.18 17.08
C SER A 38 -15.01 -6.75 17.28
N LEU A 39 -15.79 -6.55 16.21
CA LEU A 39 -17.17 -6.03 16.30
C LEU A 39 -18.09 -6.93 17.14
N SER A 40 -17.90 -8.25 17.03
CA SER A 40 -18.62 -9.26 17.82
C SER A 40 -17.93 -9.65 19.13
N ALA A 41 -16.77 -9.07 19.46
CA ALA A 41 -16.01 -9.39 20.65
C ALA A 41 -16.54 -8.65 21.90
N GLY A 42 -16.09 -9.07 23.08
CA GLY A 42 -16.09 -8.25 24.29
C GLY A 42 -14.84 -7.37 24.39
N ALA A 43 -14.82 -6.42 25.32
CA ALA A 43 -13.65 -5.57 25.59
C ALA A 43 -13.42 -5.34 27.09
N ASP A 44 -12.16 -5.21 27.49
CA ASP A 44 -11.73 -4.79 28.83
C ASP A 44 -10.33 -4.12 28.76
N GLY A 45 -9.76 -3.71 29.90
CA GLY A 45 -8.47 -3.03 29.93
C GLY A 45 -7.97 -2.73 31.35
N SER A 46 -6.85 -2.02 31.46
CA SER A 46 -6.23 -1.71 32.75
C SER A 46 -6.91 -0.57 33.50
N SER A 47 -7.05 0.61 32.86
CA SER A 47 -7.67 1.80 33.44
C SER A 47 -8.56 2.52 32.42
N LYS A 48 -9.42 3.42 32.92
CA LYS A 48 -10.39 4.11 32.09
C LYS A 48 -10.68 5.52 32.61
N ALA A 49 -10.42 6.54 31.78
CA ALA A 49 -10.79 7.91 32.08
C ALA A 49 -12.33 8.08 32.18
N SER A 50 -12.78 9.13 32.87
CA SER A 50 -14.19 9.47 32.95
C SER A 50 -14.77 9.78 31.56
N GLY A 51 -16.00 9.36 31.30
CA GLY A 51 -16.68 9.59 30.02
C GLY A 51 -16.26 8.67 28.87
N THR A 52 -15.41 7.67 29.10
CA THR A 52 -15.00 6.67 28.08
C THR A 52 -15.49 5.25 28.44
N SER A 53 -15.49 4.34 27.47
CA SER A 53 -15.83 2.92 27.66
C SER A 53 -14.81 2.01 26.97
N TYR A 54 -14.50 0.85 27.56
CA TYR A 54 -13.74 -0.19 26.85
C TYR A 54 -14.50 -0.67 25.60
N GLY A 55 -15.83 -0.67 25.63
CA GLY A 55 -16.65 -1.08 24.50
C GLY A 55 -16.52 -0.17 23.27
N ASN A 56 -16.01 1.05 23.43
CA ASN A 56 -15.87 2.00 22.34
C ASN A 56 -14.83 1.54 21.31
N VAL A 57 -13.83 0.74 21.69
CA VAL A 57 -12.79 0.29 20.73
C VAL A 57 -13.27 -0.76 19.74
N LYS A 58 -14.56 -1.12 19.76
CA LYS A 58 -15.11 -2.23 18.98
C LYS A 58 -16.55 -1.98 18.53
N ASP A 59 -17.01 -0.73 18.60
CA ASP A 59 -18.39 -0.38 18.22
C ASP A 59 -18.48 0.07 16.76
N GLY A 60 -17.35 0.18 16.05
CA GLY A 60 -17.28 0.61 14.66
C GLY A 60 -17.51 2.12 14.48
N ASN A 61 -17.54 2.88 15.58
CA ASN A 61 -17.75 4.31 15.59
C ASN A 61 -16.47 5.07 15.98
N THR A 62 -15.78 5.61 14.98
CA THR A 62 -14.54 6.37 15.18
C THR A 62 -14.71 7.70 15.94
N SER A 63 -15.94 8.07 16.32
CA SER A 63 -16.24 9.26 17.13
C SER A 63 -16.26 8.97 18.63
N THR A 64 -16.43 7.71 19.04
CA THR A 64 -16.28 7.28 20.44
C THR A 64 -14.83 6.82 20.65
N TYR A 65 -14.40 6.74 21.90
CA TYR A 65 -13.05 6.24 22.21
C TYR A 65 -12.96 5.68 23.61
N TRP A 66 -11.98 4.80 23.82
CA TRP A 66 -11.41 4.52 25.13
C TRP A 66 -10.19 5.41 25.35
N ALA A 67 -9.97 5.85 26.60
CA ALA A 67 -8.71 6.46 27.01
C ALA A 67 -8.30 5.93 28.40
N PRO A 68 -7.02 5.61 28.63
CA PRO A 68 -6.51 5.32 29.96
C PRO A 68 -6.47 6.60 30.84
N THR A 69 -6.31 6.43 32.14
CA THR A 69 -6.18 7.55 33.09
C THR A 69 -4.80 8.24 33.08
N SER A 70 -3.83 7.72 32.31
CA SER A 70 -2.45 8.21 32.25
C SER A 70 -1.89 8.09 30.83
N ALA A 71 -0.64 8.49 30.61
CA ALA A 71 0.05 8.30 29.33
C ALA A 71 0.29 6.83 28.93
N THR A 72 0.05 5.90 29.85
CA THR A 72 0.16 4.45 29.62
C THR A 72 -1.13 3.75 30.02
N GLY A 73 -1.35 2.56 29.46
CA GLY A 73 -2.52 1.73 29.75
C GLY A 73 -2.71 0.66 28.69
N SER A 74 -3.67 -0.24 28.91
CA SER A 74 -3.97 -1.30 27.97
C SER A 74 -5.47 -1.46 27.75
N VAL A 75 -5.83 -1.85 26.53
CA VAL A 75 -7.19 -2.21 26.13
C VAL A 75 -7.12 -3.52 25.34
N SER A 76 -8.15 -4.35 25.50
CA SER A 76 -8.20 -5.69 24.93
C SER A 76 -9.53 -5.95 24.24
N VAL A 77 -9.48 -6.78 23.20
CA VAL A 77 -10.65 -7.47 22.64
C VAL A 77 -10.61 -8.94 23.07
N LYS A 78 -11.77 -9.52 23.39
CA LYS A 78 -11.89 -10.88 23.91
C LYS A 78 -13.08 -11.65 23.34
N TRP A 79 -12.88 -12.93 23.08
CA TRP A 79 -13.87 -13.85 22.52
C TRP A 79 -14.22 -14.96 23.51
N THR A 80 -15.40 -15.55 23.35
CA THR A 80 -15.88 -16.66 24.19
C THR A 80 -15.15 -17.98 23.91
N SER A 81 -14.62 -18.14 22.69
CA SER A 81 -13.75 -19.23 22.25
C SER A 81 -12.44 -18.69 21.66
N ALA A 82 -11.45 -19.57 21.46
CA ALA A 82 -10.22 -19.16 20.79
C ALA A 82 -10.53 -18.70 19.36
N THR A 83 -10.08 -17.51 19.01
CA THR A 83 -10.23 -16.89 17.70
C THR A 83 -8.84 -16.73 17.10
N THR A 84 -8.67 -17.14 15.85
CA THR A 84 -7.40 -16.98 15.12
C THR A 84 -7.31 -15.58 14.56
N VAL A 85 -6.28 -14.84 14.98
CA VAL A 85 -5.97 -13.49 14.51
C VAL A 85 -4.51 -13.41 14.06
N SER A 86 -4.23 -12.61 13.05
CA SER A 86 -2.86 -12.35 12.55
C SER A 86 -2.56 -10.87 12.40
N SER A 87 -3.57 -10.00 12.54
CA SER A 87 -3.36 -8.57 12.56
C SER A 87 -4.38 -7.84 13.41
N ALA A 88 -4.02 -6.61 13.76
CA ALA A 88 -4.82 -5.63 14.47
C ALA A 88 -4.72 -4.26 13.80
N VAL A 89 -5.76 -3.43 13.87
CA VAL A 89 -5.72 -2.02 13.47
C VAL A 89 -6.11 -1.16 14.65
N ILE A 90 -5.25 -0.21 15.01
CA ILE A 90 -5.48 0.76 16.09
C ILE A 90 -5.81 2.11 15.46
N LYS A 91 -7.04 2.58 15.63
CA LYS A 91 -7.46 3.92 15.20
C LYS A 91 -7.45 4.86 16.40
N GLN A 92 -6.77 5.99 16.29
CA GLN A 92 -6.71 7.00 17.35
C GLN A 92 -7.75 8.10 17.09
N ALA A 93 -8.45 8.55 18.14
CA ALA A 93 -9.31 9.73 18.09
C ALA A 93 -8.49 11.01 18.33
N SER A 94 -8.93 12.12 17.74
CA SER A 94 -8.30 13.43 17.95
C SER A 94 -8.38 13.89 19.42
N GLY A 95 -7.41 14.71 19.84
CA GLY A 95 -7.39 15.35 21.17
C GLY A 95 -6.86 14.47 22.31
N GLY A 96 -6.23 13.33 21.99
CA GLY A 96 -5.45 12.52 22.93
C GLY A 96 -3.94 12.78 22.82
N GLY A 97 -3.16 12.19 23.73
CA GLY A 97 -1.71 12.15 23.63
C GLY A 97 -1.20 11.27 22.49
N THR A 98 -0.02 11.60 21.97
CA THR A 98 0.64 10.86 20.88
C THR A 98 1.34 9.64 21.43
N ILE A 99 0.96 8.45 20.97
CA ILE A 99 1.62 7.19 21.34
C ILE A 99 3.02 7.16 20.71
N SER A 100 4.03 6.83 21.51
CA SER A 100 5.43 6.72 21.09
C SER A 100 6.00 5.31 21.29
N ALA A 101 5.39 4.46 22.11
CA ALA A 101 5.74 3.04 22.24
C ALA A 101 4.55 2.18 22.68
N TRP A 102 4.49 0.96 22.17
CA TRP A 102 3.39 0.03 22.42
C TRP A 102 3.82 -1.43 22.22
N ARG A 103 2.99 -2.36 22.72
CA ARG A 103 3.10 -3.80 22.45
C ARG A 103 1.74 -4.47 22.35
N VAL A 104 1.67 -5.56 21.59
CA VAL A 104 0.50 -6.44 21.50
C VAL A 104 0.82 -7.75 22.20
N LEU A 105 -0.08 -8.22 23.05
CA LEU A 105 0.10 -9.43 23.83
C LEU A 105 -1.02 -10.42 23.57
N ASN A 106 -0.67 -11.71 23.62
CA ASN A 106 -1.62 -12.77 23.91
C ASN A 106 -1.87 -12.73 25.43
N ALA A 107 -3.06 -12.31 25.84
CA ALA A 107 -3.37 -12.14 27.26
C ALA A 107 -3.63 -13.46 27.98
N ASP A 108 -3.87 -14.56 27.24
CA ASP A 108 -4.05 -15.89 27.83
C ASP A 108 -2.72 -16.45 28.34
N SER A 109 -1.62 -16.18 27.63
CA SER A 109 -0.27 -16.67 27.95
C SER A 109 0.66 -15.61 28.55
N GLY A 110 0.34 -14.32 28.38
CA GLY A 110 1.21 -13.19 28.71
C GLY A 110 2.33 -12.95 27.70
N SER A 111 2.40 -13.69 26.59
CA SER A 111 3.45 -13.53 25.58
C SER A 111 3.24 -12.26 24.76
N VAL A 112 4.31 -11.49 24.57
CA VAL A 112 4.32 -10.37 23.60
C VAL A 112 4.35 -10.95 22.19
N LEU A 113 3.32 -10.67 21.39
CA LEU A 113 3.23 -11.10 20.00
C LEU A 113 4.01 -10.17 19.07
N THR A 114 4.00 -8.87 19.37
CA THR A 114 4.77 -7.85 18.66
C THR A 114 4.84 -6.57 19.49
N SER A 115 5.78 -5.68 19.17
CA SER A 115 5.93 -4.37 19.78
C SER A 115 6.38 -3.33 18.76
N GLY A 116 6.08 -2.06 19.01
CA GLY A 116 6.47 -0.99 18.10
C GLY A 116 6.70 0.34 18.80
N SER A 117 7.30 1.25 18.06
CA SER A 117 7.47 2.65 18.43
C SER A 117 6.69 3.56 17.46
N GLY A 118 6.37 4.77 17.91
CA GLY A 118 5.51 5.71 17.19
C GLY A 118 4.02 5.37 17.25
N SER A 119 3.21 6.19 16.55
CA SER A 119 1.76 6.02 16.49
C SER A 119 1.38 4.72 15.79
N PRO A 120 0.62 3.82 16.45
CA PRO A 120 0.17 2.58 15.83
C PRO A 120 -0.88 2.85 14.73
N SER A 121 -0.85 2.03 13.68
CA SER A 121 -1.91 1.93 12.66
C SER A 121 -2.29 0.45 12.52
N THR A 122 -1.87 -0.21 11.44
CA THR A 122 -1.99 -1.66 11.26
C THR A 122 -0.79 -2.34 11.91
N ILE A 123 -1.06 -3.38 12.70
CA ILE A 123 -0.11 -4.16 13.48
C ILE A 123 -0.27 -5.61 13.04
N SER A 124 0.81 -6.24 12.59
CA SER A 124 0.80 -7.65 12.18
C SER A 124 1.66 -8.49 13.12
N PHE A 125 1.25 -9.73 13.31
CA PHE A 125 1.94 -10.70 14.16
C PHE A 125 1.66 -12.11 13.65
N THR A 126 2.47 -13.08 14.09
CA THR A 126 2.26 -14.50 13.73
C THR A 126 0.82 -14.91 14.04
N SER A 127 0.16 -15.57 13.09
CA SER A 127 -1.21 -16.07 13.27
C SER A 127 -1.31 -16.86 14.57
N THR A 128 -2.15 -16.38 15.49
CA THR A 128 -2.25 -16.90 16.84
C THR A 128 -3.72 -17.12 17.17
N ALA A 129 -4.05 -18.33 17.63
CA ALA A 129 -5.35 -18.63 18.21
C ALA A 129 -5.34 -18.26 19.70
N LEU A 130 -6.21 -17.34 20.10
CA LEU A 130 -6.28 -16.79 21.46
C LEU A 130 -7.71 -16.34 21.79
N LYS A 131 -8.05 -16.30 23.08
CA LYS A 131 -9.32 -15.77 23.58
C LYS A 131 -9.25 -14.28 23.87
N LYS A 132 -8.05 -13.72 24.07
CA LYS A 132 -7.90 -12.30 24.40
C LYS A 132 -6.61 -11.68 23.85
N LEU A 133 -6.77 -10.65 23.03
CA LEU A 133 -5.67 -9.86 22.45
C LEU A 133 -5.59 -8.50 23.16
N THR A 134 -4.42 -8.15 23.69
CA THR A 134 -4.21 -6.88 24.41
C THR A 134 -3.34 -5.95 23.59
N PHE A 135 -3.77 -4.70 23.42
CA PHE A 135 -2.93 -3.58 23.00
C PHE A 135 -2.50 -2.78 24.22
N GLU A 136 -1.20 -2.70 24.48
CA GLU A 136 -0.62 -1.99 25.62
C GLU A 136 0.22 -0.81 25.14
N ILE A 137 -0.13 0.38 25.63
CA ILE A 137 0.63 1.61 25.46
C ILE A 137 1.68 1.69 26.55
N THR A 138 2.94 1.66 26.16
CA THR A 138 4.09 1.72 27.08
C THR A 138 4.69 3.12 27.16
N SER A 139 4.44 3.99 26.17
CA SER A 139 4.80 5.41 26.21
C SER A 139 3.89 6.26 25.32
N ALA A 140 3.49 7.44 25.82
CA ALA A 140 2.78 8.48 25.08
C ALA A 140 3.05 9.87 25.69
N SER A 141 2.76 10.95 24.97
CA SER A 141 2.94 12.33 25.47
C SER A 141 1.88 12.77 26.50
N ALA A 142 0.72 12.14 26.49
CA ALA A 142 -0.41 12.30 27.42
C ALA A 142 -1.33 11.08 27.27
N ALA A 143 -2.48 11.04 27.95
CA ALA A 143 -3.44 9.94 27.78
C ALA A 143 -3.94 9.86 26.32
N PRO A 144 -3.64 8.78 25.57
CA PRO A 144 -4.09 8.62 24.20
C PRO A 144 -5.58 8.26 24.16
N ARG A 145 -6.21 8.44 22.99
CA ARG A 145 -7.61 8.06 22.75
C ARG A 145 -7.65 7.03 21.65
N ILE A 146 -8.06 5.81 21.97
CA ILE A 146 -8.24 4.72 20.99
C ILE A 146 -9.70 4.67 20.60
N ALA A 147 -9.97 4.98 19.34
CA ALA A 147 -11.30 4.91 18.75
C ALA A 147 -11.65 3.47 18.38
N GLU A 148 -10.74 2.73 17.73
CA GLU A 148 -10.98 1.33 17.34
C GLU A 148 -9.74 0.46 17.60
N PHE A 149 -9.99 -0.79 17.97
CA PHE A 149 -9.06 -1.90 18.04
C PHE A 149 -9.65 -3.06 17.23
N GLU A 150 -9.43 -3.01 15.93
CA GLU A 150 -9.94 -3.97 14.96
C GLU A 150 -8.98 -5.17 14.87
N THR A 151 -9.50 -6.36 14.56
CA THR A 151 -8.70 -7.59 14.45
C THR A 151 -9.13 -8.43 13.26
N TYR A 152 -8.17 -9.10 12.62
CA TYR A 152 -8.39 -9.81 11.35
C TYR A 152 -7.59 -11.12 11.27
N ASN A 153 -8.03 -12.05 10.41
CA ASN A 153 -7.41 -13.36 10.16
C ASN A 153 -6.81 -13.50 8.75
N GLY A 154 -6.01 -12.53 8.28
CA GLY A 154 -5.30 -12.64 7.00
C GLY A 154 -4.19 -13.70 7.06
N GLY A 155 -4.36 -14.84 6.39
CA GLY A 155 -3.40 -15.95 6.35
C GLY A 155 -2.18 -15.65 5.46
N GLY A 156 -1.00 -15.97 5.97
CA GLY A 156 0.27 -15.95 5.24
C GLY A 156 1.40 -16.40 6.16
N THR A 157 1.94 -17.60 5.93
CA THR A 157 3.09 -18.16 6.65
C THR A 157 4.38 -17.47 6.21
N THR A 158 5.08 -16.79 7.13
CA THR A 158 6.43 -16.25 6.89
C THR A 158 7.50 -17.17 7.51
N PRO A 159 8.62 -17.46 6.79
CA PRO A 159 9.74 -18.23 7.32
C PRO A 159 10.37 -17.54 8.55
N THR A 160 10.66 -18.35 9.55
CA THR A 160 11.37 -17.95 10.78
C THR A 160 12.87 -17.87 10.49
N THR A 161 13.45 -16.67 10.49
CA THR A 161 14.86 -16.49 10.85
C THR A 161 15.02 -15.23 11.69
N SER A 162 15.41 -15.44 12.95
CA SER A 162 15.89 -14.43 13.90
C SER A 162 17.22 -13.84 13.43
N PRO A 163 17.49 -12.54 13.67
CA PRO A 163 18.87 -12.07 13.80
C PRO A 163 19.12 -11.44 15.18
N THR A 164 20.18 -11.95 15.81
CA THR A 164 20.88 -11.36 16.94
C THR A 164 21.62 -10.09 16.51
N ALA A 165 21.43 -9.01 17.30
CA ALA A 165 22.27 -7.83 17.59
C ALA A 165 22.94 -6.97 16.47
N SER A 166 22.73 -5.65 16.68
CA SER A 166 23.29 -4.40 16.11
C SER A 166 24.84 -4.27 16.18
N PRO A 167 25.50 -3.18 15.68
CA PRO A 167 24.97 -1.99 14.99
C PRO A 167 25.75 -1.56 13.72
N THR A 168 25.10 -0.86 12.77
CA THR A 168 25.81 0.09 11.91
C THR A 168 24.88 1.24 11.44
N THR A 169 25.37 2.45 11.68
CA THR A 169 24.94 3.80 11.28
C THR A 169 23.61 3.98 10.53
N SER A 170 22.67 4.62 11.22
CA SER A 170 21.50 5.29 10.65
C SER A 170 21.94 6.39 9.66
N PRO A 171 21.46 6.43 8.41
CA PRO A 171 21.62 7.60 7.57
C PRO A 171 20.70 8.70 8.10
N THR A 172 21.29 9.87 8.30
CA THR A 172 20.65 11.13 8.65
C THR A 172 19.41 11.37 7.79
N SER A 173 18.27 11.62 8.43
CA SER A 173 17.08 12.19 7.80
C SER A 173 17.42 13.59 7.27
N GLY A 174 17.94 13.66 6.05
CA GLY A 174 18.33 14.90 5.40
C GLY A 174 17.12 15.67 4.89
N THR A 175 16.91 16.86 5.46
CA THR A 175 16.11 17.95 4.88
C THR A 175 16.86 18.70 3.77
N GLY A 176 17.95 18.13 3.25
CA GLY A 176 18.71 18.66 2.13
C GLY A 176 18.07 18.35 0.78
N THR A 177 18.43 19.12 -0.25
CA THR A 177 18.09 18.79 -1.63
C THR A 177 18.71 17.43 -2.01
N PRO A 178 17.96 16.51 -2.64
CA PRO A 178 18.50 15.23 -3.08
C PRO A 178 19.72 15.46 -3.97
N THR A 179 20.82 14.74 -3.71
CA THR A 179 22.11 14.93 -4.38
C THR A 179 22.34 13.98 -5.55
N GLY A 180 21.47 12.98 -5.71
CA GLY A 180 21.68 11.87 -6.63
C GLY A 180 22.65 10.79 -6.11
N ALA A 181 23.15 10.92 -4.87
CA ALA A 181 24.04 9.92 -4.27
C ALA A 181 23.27 8.62 -4.00
N TRP A 182 23.66 7.54 -4.67
CA TRP A 182 23.07 6.22 -4.50
C TRP A 182 23.61 5.54 -3.24
N PRO A 183 22.77 4.87 -2.43
CA PRO A 183 23.24 4.16 -1.25
C PRO A 183 23.97 2.87 -1.62
N SER A 184 24.86 2.44 -0.73
CA SER A 184 25.43 1.10 -0.78
C SER A 184 24.47 0.08 -0.16
N SER A 185 24.38 -1.10 -0.77
CA SER A 185 23.57 -2.18 -0.23
C SER A 185 24.20 -2.82 1.00
N ALA A 186 23.39 -3.10 2.02
CA ALA A 186 23.78 -3.80 3.25
C ALA A 186 23.64 -5.34 3.15
N GLY A 187 23.42 -5.88 1.95
CA GLY A 187 23.21 -7.31 1.71
C GLY A 187 22.09 -7.55 0.70
N SER A 188 21.95 -8.77 0.20
CA SER A 188 20.93 -9.12 -0.79
C SER A 188 19.89 -10.10 -0.22
N VAL A 189 18.65 -9.98 -0.67
CA VAL A 189 17.51 -10.84 -0.32
C VAL A 189 16.83 -11.26 -1.62
N SER A 190 16.80 -12.57 -1.87
CA SER A 190 16.00 -13.15 -2.95
C SER A 190 14.59 -13.47 -2.46
N VAL A 191 13.59 -12.98 -3.16
CA VAL A 191 12.17 -13.20 -2.91
C VAL A 191 11.62 -14.19 -3.93
N SER A 192 10.63 -14.97 -3.53
CA SER A 192 9.94 -15.94 -4.40
C SER A 192 8.50 -15.50 -4.75
N GLY A 193 8.13 -14.29 -4.36
CA GLY A 193 6.81 -13.70 -4.58
C GLY A 193 6.69 -12.35 -3.85
N THR A 194 5.50 -11.75 -3.95
CA THR A 194 5.20 -10.46 -3.33
C THR A 194 5.35 -10.50 -1.81
N ILE A 195 6.08 -9.52 -1.26
CA ILE A 195 6.18 -9.30 0.19
C ILE A 195 5.02 -8.41 0.64
N SER A 196 4.12 -8.93 1.46
CA SER A 196 3.06 -8.14 2.08
C SER A 196 3.59 -7.28 3.24
N VAL A 197 3.21 -6.00 3.27
CA VAL A 197 3.62 -5.02 4.29
C VAL A 197 2.37 -4.39 4.92
N SER A 198 2.04 -4.78 6.14
CA SER A 198 0.85 -4.32 6.88
C SER A 198 1.19 -3.57 8.18
N GLY A 199 2.29 -2.82 8.14
CA GLY A 199 2.89 -2.04 9.23
C GLY A 199 4.15 -1.37 8.71
N THR A 200 5.19 -1.20 9.51
CA THR A 200 6.50 -0.76 9.01
C THR A 200 7.39 -1.96 8.67
N PHE A 201 7.78 -2.06 7.39
CA PHE A 201 8.86 -2.92 6.94
C PHE A 201 10.12 -2.08 6.75
N ASP A 202 11.15 -2.35 7.55
CA ASP A 202 12.48 -1.77 7.39
C ASP A 202 13.40 -2.81 6.74
N GLY A 203 13.81 -2.55 5.50
CA GLY A 203 14.69 -3.48 4.76
C GLY A 203 16.16 -3.39 5.14
N GLY A 204 16.55 -2.46 6.03
CA GLY A 204 17.93 -2.31 6.51
C GLY A 204 18.93 -1.94 5.40
N MET A 205 18.48 -1.25 4.35
CA MET A 205 19.22 -0.95 3.12
C MET A 205 19.73 -2.19 2.36
N LYS A 206 19.07 -3.34 2.53
CA LYS A 206 19.33 -4.53 1.70
C LYS A 206 18.69 -4.38 0.32
N THR A 207 19.29 -5.06 -0.66
CA THR A 207 18.76 -5.20 -2.01
C THR A 207 17.80 -6.38 -2.08
N TYR A 208 16.55 -6.14 -2.44
CA TYR A 208 15.52 -7.14 -2.66
C TYR A 208 15.33 -7.34 -4.16
N CYS A 209 15.41 -8.59 -4.60
CA CYS A 209 15.10 -9.05 -5.95
C CYS A 209 14.51 -10.46 -5.79
N CYS A 210 14.06 -11.21 -6.78
CA CYS A 210 14.01 -10.98 -8.20
C CYS A 210 12.63 -11.49 -8.59
N ILE A 211 11.69 -10.57 -8.87
CA ILE A 211 10.31 -10.92 -9.20
C ILE A 211 10.00 -10.46 -10.63
N GLY A 212 9.20 -11.25 -11.34
CA GLY A 212 8.92 -11.01 -12.76
C GLY A 212 10.09 -11.40 -13.68
N ASP A 213 9.97 -11.02 -14.96
CA ASP A 213 10.90 -11.36 -16.03
C ASP A 213 11.71 -10.15 -16.55
N GLY A 214 11.51 -8.98 -15.94
CA GLY A 214 12.15 -7.72 -16.35
C GLY A 214 11.52 -7.04 -17.57
N SER A 215 10.37 -7.54 -18.05
CA SER A 215 9.58 -6.89 -19.11
C SER A 215 8.70 -5.74 -18.59
N GLN A 216 8.11 -4.97 -19.52
CA GLN A 216 7.13 -3.91 -19.26
C GLN A 216 5.68 -4.44 -19.22
N SER A 217 5.46 -5.69 -18.80
CA SER A 217 4.13 -6.31 -18.80
C SER A 217 3.27 -5.79 -17.64
N GLU A 218 2.06 -5.30 -17.92
CA GLU A 218 1.10 -4.79 -16.91
C GLU A 218 0.53 -5.86 -15.95
N SER A 219 0.89 -7.14 -16.11
CA SER A 219 0.39 -8.24 -15.27
C SER A 219 1.44 -8.83 -14.33
N GLN A 220 2.58 -8.16 -14.16
CA GLN A 220 3.62 -8.62 -13.24
C GLN A 220 3.19 -8.43 -11.78
N ASP A 221 3.64 -9.34 -10.93
CA ASP A 221 3.44 -9.20 -9.48
C ASP A 221 4.37 -8.09 -8.93
N PRO A 222 3.90 -7.29 -7.96
CA PRO A 222 4.75 -6.33 -7.28
C PRO A 222 5.71 -7.04 -6.32
N MET A 223 6.91 -6.49 -6.14
CA MET A 223 7.88 -6.95 -5.14
C MET A 223 7.33 -6.76 -3.71
N PHE A 224 6.68 -5.62 -3.46
CA PHE A 224 6.05 -5.32 -2.18
C PHE A 224 4.61 -4.89 -2.38
N SER A 225 3.69 -5.43 -1.58
CA SER A 225 2.31 -4.95 -1.49
C SER A 225 2.06 -4.38 -0.10
N ILE A 226 1.95 -3.06 -0.03
CA ILE A 226 1.78 -2.29 1.20
C ILE A 226 0.29 -2.09 1.44
N ALA A 227 -0.21 -2.67 2.52
CA ALA A 227 -1.57 -2.45 2.99
C ALA A 227 -1.79 -1.00 3.43
N ASN A 228 -3.05 -0.60 3.54
CA ASN A 228 -3.42 0.72 4.04
C ASN A 228 -2.75 1.06 5.38
N GLY A 229 -2.15 2.25 5.47
CA GLY A 229 -1.37 2.74 6.60
C GLY A 229 0.04 2.15 6.75
N GLY A 230 0.47 1.25 5.86
CA GLY A 230 1.78 0.60 5.91
C GLY A 230 2.93 1.52 5.48
N THR A 231 4.14 1.20 5.94
CA THR A 231 5.39 1.88 5.61
C THR A 231 6.43 0.89 5.09
N LEU A 232 6.96 1.13 3.89
CA LEU A 232 8.16 0.48 3.38
C LEU A 232 9.33 1.46 3.53
N GLN A 233 10.40 1.05 4.21
CA GLN A 233 11.55 1.92 4.39
C GLN A 233 12.91 1.24 4.27
N ASN A 234 13.91 2.02 3.87
CA ASN A 234 15.31 1.60 3.78
C ASN A 234 15.47 0.32 2.95
N VAL A 235 14.97 0.35 1.72
CA VAL A 235 14.96 -0.80 0.82
C VAL A 235 15.64 -0.40 -0.48
N ILE A 236 16.51 -1.27 -1.00
CA ILE A 236 16.95 -1.19 -2.38
C ILE A 236 16.19 -2.26 -3.16
N ILE A 237 15.55 -1.90 -4.26
CA ILE A 237 14.85 -2.81 -5.15
C ILE A 237 15.78 -3.05 -6.35
N GLY A 238 16.21 -4.30 -6.49
CA GLY A 238 17.04 -4.77 -7.58
C GLY A 238 16.22 -5.21 -8.78
N SER A 239 16.91 -5.63 -9.84
CA SER A 239 16.31 -6.18 -11.06
C SER A 239 16.37 -7.71 -11.04
N PRO A 240 15.36 -8.43 -11.54
CA PRO A 240 14.05 -7.93 -11.98
C PRO A 240 13.18 -7.42 -10.83
N ALA A 241 12.47 -6.30 -11.07
CA ALA A 241 11.68 -5.58 -10.06
C ALA A 241 10.17 -5.85 -10.13
N GLY A 242 9.68 -6.59 -11.14
CA GLY A 242 8.25 -6.77 -11.43
C GLY A 242 7.51 -5.44 -11.57
N ASP A 243 6.29 -5.38 -11.03
CA ASP A 243 5.50 -4.14 -10.90
C ASP A 243 5.82 -3.42 -9.57
N GLY A 244 7.11 -3.33 -9.25
CA GLY A 244 7.67 -2.52 -8.17
C GLY A 244 6.97 -2.68 -6.81
N VAL A 245 6.32 -1.60 -6.36
CA VAL A 245 5.65 -1.52 -5.05
C VAL A 245 4.18 -1.14 -5.23
N HIS A 246 3.26 -1.94 -4.71
CA HIS A 246 1.83 -1.58 -4.69
C HIS A 246 1.44 -0.99 -3.35
N CYS A 247 0.68 0.10 -3.37
CA CYS A 247 0.00 0.62 -2.20
C CYS A 247 -1.51 0.39 -2.31
N GLU A 248 -2.03 -0.56 -1.54
CA GLU A 248 -3.43 -0.96 -1.56
C GLU A 248 -4.36 0.02 -0.79
N GLY A 249 -3.76 0.97 -0.06
CA GLY A 249 -4.42 2.10 0.60
C GLY A 249 -3.50 3.32 0.64
N THR A 250 -3.65 4.19 1.63
CA THR A 250 -2.59 5.16 1.93
C THR A 250 -1.35 4.41 2.40
N CYS A 251 -0.17 4.82 1.98
CA CYS A 251 1.08 4.16 2.36
C CYS A 251 2.21 5.18 2.53
N THR A 252 3.30 4.78 3.17
CA THR A 252 4.55 5.53 3.19
C THR A 252 5.66 4.70 2.56
N ILE A 253 6.33 5.27 1.56
CA ILE A 253 7.53 4.73 0.94
C ILE A 253 8.66 5.69 1.32
N LYS A 254 9.60 5.26 2.16
CA LYS A 254 10.61 6.13 2.75
C LYS A 254 12.02 5.61 2.52
N ASN A 255 12.87 6.41 1.88
CA ASN A 255 14.25 6.02 1.60
C ASN A 255 14.31 4.65 0.86
N VAL A 256 13.51 4.52 -0.20
CA VAL A 256 13.47 3.33 -1.05
C VAL A 256 14.13 3.65 -2.39
N TRP A 257 14.94 2.72 -2.90
CA TRP A 257 15.82 2.94 -4.05
C TRP A 257 15.65 1.88 -5.12
N TRP A 258 15.20 2.24 -6.33
CA TRP A 258 15.02 1.31 -7.45
C TRP A 258 16.21 1.38 -8.39
N ASN A 259 17.02 0.31 -8.40
CA ASN A 259 18.19 0.21 -9.28
C ASN A 259 17.82 0.16 -10.76
N ASP A 260 16.63 -0.33 -11.05
CA ASP A 260 16.05 -0.54 -12.37
C ASP A 260 14.53 -0.58 -12.17
N ILE A 261 13.80 0.33 -12.80
CA ILE A 261 12.34 0.35 -12.72
C ILE A 261 11.84 -0.77 -13.63
N GLY A 262 10.98 -1.65 -13.10
CA GLY A 262 10.29 -2.66 -13.90
C GLY A 262 9.20 -2.01 -14.75
N GLU A 263 7.94 -2.42 -14.57
CA GLU A 263 6.81 -1.73 -15.23
C GLU A 263 6.62 -0.32 -14.61
N ASP A 264 6.34 -0.26 -13.31
CA ASP A 264 6.30 0.95 -12.49
C ASP A 264 7.26 0.83 -11.29
N ALA A 265 7.72 1.96 -10.73
CA ALA A 265 8.45 1.93 -9.46
C ALA A 265 7.47 1.70 -8.29
N ALA A 266 6.36 2.45 -8.28
CA ALA A 266 5.26 2.19 -7.37
C ALA A 266 3.89 2.60 -7.93
N THR A 267 2.87 1.80 -7.57
CA THR A 267 1.49 1.92 -8.02
C THR A 267 0.55 2.13 -6.84
N PHE A 268 -0.10 3.30 -6.79
CA PHE A 268 -1.04 3.70 -5.73
C PHE A 268 -2.47 3.34 -6.12
N LYS A 269 -3.05 2.34 -5.45
CA LYS A 269 -4.33 1.70 -5.80
C LYS A 269 -5.47 2.04 -4.83
N GLY A 270 -5.14 2.55 -3.65
CA GLY A 270 -6.11 2.88 -2.60
C GLY A 270 -7.25 3.79 -3.05
N THR A 271 -8.49 3.43 -2.70
CA THR A 271 -9.70 4.20 -3.04
C THR A 271 -10.37 4.86 -1.83
N GLY A 272 -9.73 4.81 -0.67
CA GLY A 272 -10.22 5.39 0.58
C GLY A 272 -9.95 6.90 0.74
N GLY A 273 -9.35 7.54 -0.26
CA GLY A 273 -8.86 8.92 -0.19
C GLY A 273 -7.58 9.05 0.65
N GLY A 274 -7.35 10.23 1.23
CA GLY A 274 -6.18 10.48 2.06
C GLY A 274 -4.92 10.83 1.27
N THR A 275 -3.75 10.59 1.87
CA THR A 275 -2.44 10.89 1.27
C THR A 275 -1.47 9.72 1.45
N SER A 276 -0.90 9.24 0.34
CA SER A 276 0.27 8.38 0.32
C SER A 276 1.54 9.23 0.21
N TYR A 277 2.63 8.78 0.81
CA TYR A 277 3.87 9.53 0.91
C TYR A 277 5.04 8.78 0.27
N VAL A 278 5.81 9.46 -0.56
CA VAL A 278 7.14 9.07 -1.02
C VAL A 278 8.12 10.08 -0.42
N ILE A 279 9.02 9.62 0.45
CA ILE A 279 9.89 10.49 1.26
C ILE A 279 11.35 10.05 1.09
N GLY A 280 12.14 10.85 0.40
CA GLY A 280 13.51 10.50 0.05
C GLY A 280 13.58 9.33 -0.93
N GLY A 281 14.78 8.77 -1.09
CA GLY A 281 14.99 7.65 -2.00
C GLY A 281 15.28 8.08 -3.44
N GLY A 282 15.28 7.11 -4.34
CA GLY A 282 15.42 7.40 -5.76
C GLY A 282 15.17 6.23 -6.68
N ALA A 283 14.99 6.50 -7.97
CA ALA A 283 14.79 5.47 -8.98
C ALA A 283 15.53 5.81 -10.27
N ARG A 284 15.82 4.80 -11.08
CA ARG A 284 16.46 4.98 -12.38
C ARG A 284 16.05 3.91 -13.37
N SER A 285 16.34 4.16 -14.64
CA SER A 285 16.16 3.21 -15.74
C SER A 285 14.69 2.79 -15.94
N GLY A 286 13.77 3.74 -15.87
CA GLY A 286 12.37 3.52 -16.24
C GLY A 286 12.11 3.77 -17.72
N SER A 287 11.11 3.07 -18.26
CA SER A 287 10.71 3.22 -19.68
C SER A 287 9.58 4.23 -19.87
N ASP A 288 8.57 4.24 -19.00
CA ASP A 288 7.41 5.14 -19.13
C ASP A 288 7.13 5.95 -17.87
N LYS A 289 6.69 5.31 -16.78
CA LYS A 289 6.22 6.01 -15.58
C LYS A 289 6.87 5.46 -14.33
N THR A 290 7.21 6.36 -13.41
CA THR A 290 7.83 6.00 -12.13
C THR A 290 6.74 5.75 -11.09
N PHE A 291 5.81 6.69 -10.93
CA PHE A 291 4.70 6.59 -10.00
C PHE A 291 3.36 6.60 -10.72
N GLN A 292 2.66 5.48 -10.64
CA GLN A 292 1.32 5.32 -11.19
C GLN A 292 0.27 5.51 -10.11
N HIS A 293 -0.74 6.34 -10.36
CA HIS A 293 -1.83 6.58 -9.42
C HIS A 293 -3.16 6.11 -10.02
N ASN A 294 -3.57 4.91 -9.63
CA ASN A 294 -4.81 4.26 -10.08
C ASN A 294 -6.00 4.58 -9.17
N GLY A 295 -5.76 4.70 -7.87
CA GLY A 295 -6.73 5.01 -6.83
C GLY A 295 -7.21 6.46 -6.79
N ASN A 296 -7.71 6.92 -5.64
CA ASN A 296 -8.10 8.32 -5.40
C ASN A 296 -7.25 8.94 -4.27
N GLY A 297 -7.43 10.24 -4.04
CA GLY A 297 -6.73 10.96 -2.97
C GLY A 297 -5.46 11.62 -3.47
N THR A 298 -4.42 11.67 -2.65
CA THR A 298 -3.19 12.43 -2.92
C THR A 298 -1.94 11.56 -2.84
N VAL A 299 -1.00 11.74 -3.76
CA VAL A 299 0.38 11.24 -3.60
C VAL A 299 1.30 12.42 -3.31
N SER A 300 2.03 12.37 -2.21
CA SER A 300 3.00 13.40 -1.82
C SER A 300 4.42 12.86 -1.99
N ILE A 301 5.17 13.43 -2.93
CA ILE A 301 6.52 13.04 -3.31
C ILE A 301 7.48 14.12 -2.85
N SER A 302 8.41 13.79 -1.97
CA SER A 302 9.41 14.75 -1.53
C SER A 302 10.79 14.17 -1.30
N GLY A 303 11.83 14.97 -1.58
CA GLY A 303 13.23 14.56 -1.40
C GLY A 303 13.70 13.44 -2.34
N PHE A 304 12.96 13.16 -3.41
CA PHE A 304 13.20 12.03 -4.31
C PHE A 304 14.19 12.38 -5.43
N TYR A 305 15.04 11.41 -5.79
CA TYR A 305 15.91 11.49 -6.97
C TYR A 305 15.43 10.55 -8.09
N LEU A 306 15.28 11.04 -9.30
CA LEU A 306 14.95 10.22 -10.47
C LEU A 306 15.99 10.42 -11.57
N SER A 307 16.44 9.33 -12.20
CA SER A 307 17.34 9.39 -13.36
C SER A 307 16.93 8.44 -14.49
N GLY A 308 16.46 8.98 -15.61
CA GLY A 308 16.09 8.19 -16.80
C GLY A 308 14.74 7.50 -16.61
N SER A 309 13.66 8.21 -16.91
CA SER A 309 12.28 7.70 -16.94
C SER A 309 11.39 8.67 -17.70
N GLY A 310 10.36 8.22 -18.40
CA GLY A 310 9.48 9.12 -19.14
C GLY A 310 8.75 10.11 -18.22
N LYS A 311 8.16 9.64 -17.11
CA LYS A 311 7.31 10.44 -16.22
C LYS A 311 7.62 10.15 -14.76
N LEU A 312 7.70 11.18 -13.92
CA LEU A 312 7.77 10.99 -12.48
C LEU A 312 6.42 10.53 -11.94
N TYR A 313 5.32 11.21 -12.29
CA TYR A 313 3.99 10.86 -11.80
C TYR A 313 2.95 10.86 -12.93
N ARG A 314 2.07 9.86 -12.94
CA ARG A 314 0.89 9.79 -13.81
C ARG A 314 -0.36 9.37 -13.05
N GLY A 315 -1.40 10.21 -13.10
CA GLY A 315 -2.76 9.81 -12.70
C GLY A 315 -3.42 8.98 -13.78
N CYS A 316 -3.87 7.76 -13.51
CA CYS A 316 -4.40 6.87 -14.53
C CYS A 316 -5.51 7.51 -15.38
N GLY A 317 -5.33 7.57 -16.70
CA GLY A 317 -6.23 8.30 -17.60
C GLY A 317 -7.36 7.48 -18.21
N ASN A 318 -7.26 6.16 -18.21
CA ASN A 318 -8.20 5.22 -18.84
C ASN A 318 -8.44 3.97 -17.96
N CYS A 319 -8.28 4.10 -16.64
CA CYS A 319 -8.60 3.04 -15.70
C CYS A 319 -10.08 2.67 -15.75
N THR A 320 -10.40 1.46 -15.31
CA THR A 320 -11.79 0.96 -15.21
C THR A 320 -12.69 1.94 -14.45
N ASN A 321 -12.17 2.52 -13.36
CA ASN A 321 -12.83 3.56 -12.60
C ASN A 321 -12.10 4.90 -12.76
N SER A 322 -12.87 5.97 -12.91
CA SER A 322 -12.37 7.34 -12.95
C SER A 322 -12.40 7.94 -11.54
N TYR A 323 -11.29 8.56 -11.13
CA TYR A 323 -11.19 9.22 -9.84
C TYR A 323 -10.56 10.60 -10.01
N GLN A 324 -10.92 11.51 -9.10
CA GLN A 324 -10.13 12.71 -8.85
C GLN A 324 -8.88 12.33 -8.06
N ARG A 325 -7.71 12.75 -8.56
CA ARG A 325 -6.39 12.43 -8.02
C ARG A 325 -5.55 13.68 -7.89
N ASN A 326 -4.82 13.79 -6.79
CA ASN A 326 -3.93 14.90 -6.55
C ASN A 326 -2.49 14.41 -6.39
N VAL A 327 -1.55 15.28 -6.74
CA VAL A 327 -0.13 15.06 -6.47
C VAL A 327 0.50 16.31 -5.87
N LYS A 328 1.37 16.11 -4.88
CA LYS A 328 2.24 17.15 -4.33
C LYS A 328 3.68 16.73 -4.57
N ILE A 329 4.45 17.53 -5.29
CA ILE A 329 5.84 17.23 -5.66
C ILE A 329 6.69 18.35 -5.11
N ASP A 330 7.64 18.02 -4.25
CA ASP A 330 8.37 19.02 -3.48
C ASP A 330 9.82 18.61 -3.20
N ASN A 331 10.79 19.47 -3.54
CA ASN A 331 12.22 19.19 -3.30
C ASN A 331 12.68 17.88 -3.96
N VAL A 332 12.49 17.75 -5.28
CA VAL A 332 12.93 16.58 -6.05
C VAL A 332 14.02 16.96 -7.05
N LEU A 333 14.93 16.02 -7.32
CA LEU A 333 15.95 16.14 -8.36
C LEU A 333 15.64 15.14 -9.46
N LEU A 334 15.38 15.64 -10.67
CA LEU A 334 14.99 14.84 -11.82
C LEU A 334 16.05 15.00 -12.89
N ASN A 335 16.57 13.87 -13.36
CA ASN A 335 17.58 13.80 -14.38
C ASN A 335 17.05 12.96 -15.54
N ASP A 336 17.20 13.44 -16.77
CA ASP A 336 16.81 12.70 -17.98
C ASP A 336 15.34 12.21 -17.93
N ILE A 337 14.40 13.16 -17.96
CA ILE A 337 12.95 12.92 -17.86
C ILE A 337 12.16 13.72 -18.89
N ASP A 338 11.04 13.16 -19.39
CA ASP A 338 10.16 13.88 -20.33
C ASP A 338 9.07 14.70 -19.62
N MET A 339 8.58 14.23 -18.47
CA MET A 339 7.47 14.86 -17.75
C MET A 339 7.52 14.72 -16.23
N VAL A 340 7.23 15.81 -15.50
CA VAL A 340 7.16 15.77 -14.03
C VAL A 340 5.81 15.20 -13.55
N ALA A 341 4.68 15.74 -14.02
CA ALA A 341 3.36 15.23 -13.66
C ALA A 341 2.38 15.24 -14.83
N GLY A 342 1.70 14.11 -15.05
CA GLY A 342 0.56 13.99 -15.98
C GLY A 342 -0.77 13.81 -15.24
N ILE A 343 -1.66 14.81 -15.31
CA ILE A 343 -2.95 14.85 -14.58
C ILE A 343 -4.16 14.88 -15.53
N ASN A 344 -5.32 14.39 -15.08
CA ASN A 344 -6.56 14.43 -15.85
C ASN A 344 -7.45 15.60 -15.39
N SER A 345 -7.33 16.76 -16.05
CA SER A 345 -7.93 18.01 -15.57
C SER A 345 -9.47 17.98 -15.57
N ASN A 346 -10.08 17.23 -16.49
CA ASN A 346 -11.53 17.04 -16.57
C ASN A 346 -12.13 16.23 -15.40
N TRP A 347 -11.31 15.51 -14.64
CA TRP A 347 -11.74 14.83 -13.40
C TRP A 347 -11.39 15.62 -12.14
N GLY A 348 -10.87 16.84 -12.31
CA GLY A 348 -10.52 17.72 -11.19
C GLY A 348 -9.16 17.41 -10.57
N ASP A 349 -8.30 16.64 -11.23
CA ASP A 349 -6.96 16.34 -10.71
C ASP A 349 -6.16 17.62 -10.45
N VAL A 350 -5.41 17.68 -9.35
CA VAL A 350 -4.55 18.83 -9.02
C VAL A 350 -3.12 18.39 -8.76
N ALA A 351 -2.18 18.94 -9.51
CA ALA A 351 -0.76 18.90 -9.21
C ALA A 351 -0.31 20.18 -8.51
N THR A 352 0.36 20.03 -7.37
CA THR A 352 1.10 21.10 -6.71
C THR A 352 2.58 20.77 -6.77
N ILE A 353 3.38 21.62 -7.41
CA ILE A 353 4.78 21.33 -7.72
C ILE A 353 5.64 22.50 -7.23
N THR A 354 6.58 22.21 -6.33
CA THR A 354 7.48 23.20 -5.73
C THR A 354 8.91 22.66 -5.67
N ARG A 355 9.91 23.55 -5.78
CA ARG A 355 11.33 23.20 -5.55
C ARG A 355 11.81 21.98 -6.34
N VAL A 356 11.54 21.94 -7.64
CA VAL A 356 11.99 20.87 -8.54
C VAL A 356 13.30 21.30 -9.20
N THR A 357 14.31 20.44 -9.18
CA THR A 357 15.51 20.62 -9.99
C THR A 357 15.48 19.63 -11.15
N ILE A 358 15.66 20.10 -12.39
CA ILE A 358 15.69 19.30 -13.61
C ILE A 358 17.06 19.42 -14.23
N SER A 359 17.73 18.29 -14.52
CA SER A 359 19.02 18.26 -15.21
C SER A 359 18.99 17.32 -16.41
N ASN A 360 19.87 17.59 -17.39
CA ASN A 360 20.07 16.73 -18.58
C ASN A 360 18.77 16.30 -19.27
N SER A 361 17.76 17.18 -19.31
CA SER A 361 16.47 16.89 -19.92
C SER A 361 16.13 18.01 -20.90
N SER A 362 15.78 17.66 -22.13
CA SER A 362 15.37 18.66 -23.14
C SER A 362 13.85 18.73 -23.22
N SER A 363 13.30 19.94 -23.07
CA SER A 363 11.86 20.23 -23.27
C SER A 363 10.92 19.45 -22.34
N VAL A 364 11.23 19.41 -21.05
CA VAL A 364 10.40 18.74 -20.03
C VAL A 364 9.03 19.41 -19.88
N VAL A 365 7.98 18.60 -19.88
CA VAL A 365 6.64 19.04 -19.48
C VAL A 365 6.51 18.94 -17.97
N VAL A 366 6.37 20.06 -17.27
CA VAL A 366 6.28 20.09 -15.81
C VAL A 366 4.90 19.63 -15.34
N CYS A 367 3.83 20.21 -15.88
CA CYS A 367 2.46 19.80 -15.53
C CYS A 367 1.63 19.57 -16.79
N GLY A 368 1.63 18.33 -17.28
CA GLY A 368 0.87 17.92 -18.45
C GLY A 368 -0.60 17.66 -18.10
N LYS A 369 -1.52 18.33 -18.80
CA LYS A 369 -2.96 18.13 -18.64
C LYS A 369 -3.48 17.16 -19.70
N TYR A 370 -4.32 16.24 -19.28
CA TYR A 370 -4.98 15.26 -20.13
C TYR A 370 -6.49 15.31 -19.94
N LYS A 371 -7.22 14.89 -20.97
CA LYS A 371 -8.62 14.49 -20.86
C LYS A 371 -8.66 13.00 -20.53
N GLY A 372 -8.91 12.68 -19.27
CA GLY A 372 -9.21 11.31 -18.83
C GLY A 372 -10.49 10.79 -19.47
N VAL A 373 -10.51 9.49 -19.76
CA VAL A 373 -11.57 8.78 -20.48
C VAL A 373 -11.92 7.46 -19.78
N ALA A 374 -13.04 6.85 -20.17
CA ALA A 374 -13.36 5.50 -19.71
C ALA A 374 -12.39 4.48 -20.30
N LYS A 375 -12.27 3.32 -19.65
CA LYS A 375 -11.43 2.21 -20.14
C LYS A 375 -11.81 1.80 -21.56
N GLY A 376 -10.78 1.54 -22.38
CA GLY A 376 -10.91 1.20 -23.80
C GLY A 376 -10.81 2.41 -24.74
N SER A 377 -10.49 3.59 -24.22
CA SER A 377 -10.14 4.78 -25.01
C SER A 377 -8.82 5.36 -24.51
N GLU A 378 -8.13 6.09 -25.40
CA GLU A 378 -6.86 6.73 -25.05
C GLU A 378 -7.06 8.16 -24.52
N PRO A 379 -6.44 8.53 -23.38
CA PRO A 379 -6.48 9.89 -22.87
C PRO A 379 -5.84 10.87 -23.86
N THR A 380 -6.51 12.00 -24.10
CA THR A 380 -5.98 13.03 -25.01
C THR A 380 -5.15 14.06 -24.26
N TYR A 381 -3.94 14.36 -24.73
CA TYR A 381 -3.13 15.45 -24.19
C TYR A 381 -3.75 16.81 -24.54
N LEU A 382 -3.88 17.68 -23.54
CA LEU A 382 -4.49 19.01 -23.65
C LEU A 382 -3.47 20.16 -23.58
N GLY A 383 -2.18 19.83 -23.42
CA GLY A 383 -1.11 20.80 -23.25
C GLY A 383 -0.63 20.92 -21.81
N GLU A 384 0.41 21.73 -21.63
CA GLU A 384 1.01 22.02 -20.33
C GLU A 384 0.22 23.11 -19.59
N GLY A 385 0.13 23.00 -18.26
CA GLY A 385 -0.49 24.00 -17.39
C GLY A 385 0.53 24.69 -16.47
N TRP A 386 0.31 25.98 -16.22
CA TRP A 386 1.11 26.81 -15.34
C TRP A 386 0.20 27.76 -14.56
N ASN A 387 0.37 27.81 -13.24
CA ASN A 387 -0.38 28.67 -12.33
C ASN A 387 -1.90 28.69 -12.62
N ASP A 388 -2.49 27.51 -12.81
CA ASP A 388 -3.92 27.34 -13.05
C ASP A 388 -4.57 26.48 -11.95
N THR A 389 -5.87 26.23 -12.07
CA THR A 389 -6.64 25.49 -11.06
C THR A 389 -6.15 24.06 -10.85
N ASN A 390 -5.66 23.40 -11.90
CA ASN A 390 -5.19 22.02 -11.87
C ASN A 390 -3.66 21.93 -11.71
N CYS A 391 -2.92 22.87 -12.30
CA CYS A 391 -1.46 22.95 -12.28
C CYS A 391 -1.00 24.12 -11.40
N LYS A 392 -0.84 23.85 -10.10
CA LYS A 392 -0.35 24.80 -9.10
C LYS A 392 1.18 24.78 -9.07
N VAL A 393 1.76 25.43 -10.07
CA VAL A 393 3.20 25.54 -10.29
C VAL A 393 3.54 26.83 -11.01
N THR A 394 4.63 27.47 -10.61
CA THR A 394 5.19 28.66 -11.25
C THR A 394 6.58 28.39 -11.79
N GLN A 395 7.09 29.23 -12.69
CA GLN A 395 8.45 29.06 -13.21
C GLN A 395 9.53 29.13 -12.11
N SER A 396 9.30 29.91 -11.05
CA SER A 396 10.21 29.98 -9.90
C SER A 396 10.27 28.70 -9.07
N ASP A 397 9.31 27.80 -9.21
CA ASP A 397 9.32 26.50 -8.55
C ASP A 397 10.29 25.51 -9.21
N ILE A 398 10.78 25.82 -10.42
CA ILE A 398 11.59 24.93 -11.24
C ILE A 398 12.99 25.54 -11.44
N THR A 399 14.01 24.73 -11.17
CA THR A 399 15.41 25.06 -11.44
C THR A 399 15.94 24.11 -12.50
N TYR A 400 16.33 24.63 -13.66
CA TYR A 400 17.01 23.85 -14.70
C TYR A 400 18.52 23.91 -14.49
N LYS A 401 19.21 22.79 -14.66
CA LYS A 401 20.67 22.64 -14.51
C LYS A 401 21.32 21.99 -15.71
#